data_AF-A0A7V3ZTA4-F1
#
_entry.id   AF-A0A7V3ZTA4-F1
#
_cell.length_a   1.000
_cell.length_b   1.000
_cell.length_c   1.000
_cell.angle_alpha   90.00
_cell.angle_beta   90.00
_cell.angle_gamma   90.00
#
_symmetry.space_group_name_H-M   'P 1'
#
loop_
_entity.id
_entity.type
_entity.pdbx_description
1 polymer ?
#
loop_
_entity_poly.entity_id
_entity_poly.type
_entity_poly.pdbx_seq_one_letter_code
_entity_poly.pdbx_strand_id
1 'polypeptide(L)' 'MIFRKGMVINYEGEYYMVLDFQHVMLGRGSAYVRVKLKNVKTGKVFE' A
#
# COMPACT_ATOMS: atom_id res chain seq x y z
N MET A 1 -10.69 -3.14 -8.66
CA MET A 1 -9.81 -2.47 -7.67
C MET A 1 -9.61 -3.43 -6.50
N ILE A 2 -8.44 -4.07 -6.39
CA ILE A 2 -8.21 -5.23 -5.49
C ILE A 2 -7.62 -4.80 -4.13
N PHE A 3 -7.18 -3.55 -3.96
CA PHE A 3 -6.66 -3.04 -2.69
C PHE A 3 -7.78 -2.54 -1.77
N ARG A 4 -7.76 -3.00 -0.51
CA ARG A 4 -8.65 -2.54 0.56
C ARG A 4 -7.83 -2.01 1.73
N LYS A 5 -8.31 -0.95 2.37
CA LYS A 5 -7.74 -0.46 3.64
C LYS A 5 -7.89 -1.54 4.71
N GLY A 6 -6.85 -1.73 5.51
CA GLY A 6 -6.75 -2.78 6.53
C GLY A 6 -6.31 -4.14 6.02
N MET A 7 -6.03 -4.29 4.73
CA MET A 7 -5.46 -5.55 4.20
C MET A 7 -4.03 -5.73 4.71
N VAL A 8 -3.72 -6.93 5.22
CA VAL A 8 -2.36 -7.27 5.63
C VAL A 8 -1.69 -8.03 4.50
N ILE A 9 -0.53 -7.55 4.08
CA ILE A 9 0.34 -8.19 3.09
C ILE A 9 1.58 -8.71 3.79
N ASN A 10 2.06 -9.88 3.37
CA ASN A 10 3.38 -10.35 3.75
C ASN A 10 4.37 -9.89 2.68
N TYR A 11 5.38 -9.13 3.09
CA TYR A 11 6.42 -8.62 2.21
C TYR A 11 7.77 -8.83 2.90
N GLU A 12 8.67 -9.54 2.24
CA GLU A 12 10.02 -9.86 2.76
C GLU A 12 10.01 -10.51 4.16
N GLY A 13 9.00 -11.34 4.47
CA GLY A 13 8.86 -12.00 5.77
C GLY A 13 8.30 -11.11 6.89
N GLU A 14 8.02 -9.84 6.60
CA GLU A 14 7.37 -8.89 7.50
C GLU A 14 5.91 -8.69 7.09
N TYR A 15 5.05 -8.43 8.08
CA TYR A 15 3.65 -8.14 7.82
C TYR A 15 3.43 -6.64 7.75
N TYR A 16 2.82 -6.18 6.67
CA TYR A 16 2.47 -4.79 6.44
C TYR A 16 0.97 -4.65 6.29
N MET A 17 0.39 -3.66 6.94
CA MET A 17 -1.02 -3.31 6.84
C MET A 17 -1.17 -2.13 5.89
N VAL A 18 -2.05 -2.27 4.89
CA VAL A 18 -2.45 -1.20 4.00
C VAL A 18 -3.28 -0.19 4.78
N LEU A 19 -2.74 1.00 5.02
CA LEU A 19 -3.45 2.10 5.66
C LEU A 19 -4.29 2.85 4.65
N ASP A 20 -3.67 3.24 3.54
CA ASP A 20 -4.30 4.05 2.51
C ASP A 20 -3.78 3.66 1.12
N PHE A 21 -4.54 3.99 0.09
CA PHE A 21 -4.10 3.82 -1.28
C PHE A 21 -4.67 4.92 -2.16
N GLN A 22 -3.83 5.45 -3.03
CA GLN A 22 -4.20 6.49 -3.97
C GLN A 22 -3.94 6.00 -5.39
N HIS A 23 -5.01 5.90 -6.18
CA HIS A 23 -4.89 5.63 -7.60
C HIS A 23 -4.65 6.94 -8.34
N VAL A 24 -3.49 7.08 -8.96
CA VAL A 24 -3.13 8.26 -9.75
C VAL A 24 -3.12 7.87 -11.22
N MET A 25 -4.01 8.49 -12.00
CA MET A 25 -4.02 8.39 -13.45
C MET A 25 -3.16 9.53 -14.02
N LEU A 26 -2.07 9.21 -14.71
CA LEU A 26 -1.37 10.20 -15.52
C LEU A 26 -2.03 10.24 -16.89
N GLY A 27 -2.41 11.43 -17.36
CA GLY A 27 -3.17 11.64 -18.60
C GLY A 27 -2.52 11.13 -19.91
N ARG A 28 -1.36 10.47 -19.84
CA ARG A 28 -0.67 9.82 -20.96
C ARG A 28 -0.67 8.28 -20.86
N GLY A 29 -1.66 7.69 -20.20
CA GLY A 29 -1.91 6.24 -20.20
C GLY A 29 -1.14 5.43 -19.17
N SER A 30 -0.25 6.05 -18.38
CA SER A 30 0.37 5.40 -17.23
C SER A 30 -0.45 5.67 -15.98
N ALA A 31 -0.87 4.61 -15.30
CA ALA A 31 -1.49 4.71 -13.98
C ALA A 31 -0.56 4.07 -12.95
N TYR A 32 -0.47 4.68 -11.78
CA TYR A 32 0.22 4.09 -10.65
C TYR A 32 -0.65 4.18 -9.39
N VAL A 33 -0.42 3.24 -8.47
CA VAL A 33 -1.09 3.22 -7.18
C VAL A 33 -0.03 3.49 -6.13
N ARG A 34 -0.21 4.55 -5.34
CA ARG A 34 0.56 4.75 -4.11
C ARG A 34 -0.16 4.01 -3.00
N VAL A 35 0.58 3.26 -2.19
CA VAL A 35 -0.01 2.51 -1.07
C VAL A 35 0.76 2.86 0.18
N LYS A 36 0.07 3.41 1.16
CA LYS A 36 0.64 3.68 2.47
C LYS A 36 0.58 2.40 3.29
N LEU A 37 1.73 1.84 3.59
CA LEU A 37 1.90 0.58 4.31
C LEU A 37 2.38 0.86 5.72
N LYS A 38 1.92 0.07 6.69
CA LYS A 38 2.41 0.10 8.07
C LYS A 38 2.85 -1.28 8.48
N ASN A 39 4.13 -1.41 8.85
CA ASN A 39 4.64 -2.64 9.40
C ASN A 39 3.91 -2.96 10.72
N VAL A 40 3.32 -4.15 10.80
CA VAL A 40 2.52 -4.59 11.94
C VAL A 40 3.41 -4.89 13.16
N LYS A 41 4.65 -5.33 12.95
CA LYS A 41 5.60 -5.66 14.03
C LYS A 41 6.32 -4.43 14.56
N THR A 42 6.85 -3.60 13.66
CA THR A 42 7.71 -2.46 14.04
C THR A 42 6.95 -1.14 14.14
N GLY A 43 5.72 -1.08 13.63
CA GLY A 43 4.92 0.16 13.58
C GLY A 43 5.41 1.17 12.54
N LYS A 44 6.51 0.90 11.82
CA LYS A 44 7.06 1.78 10.78
C LYS A 44 6.07 1.96 9.63
N VAL A 45 5.91 3.19 9.16
CA VAL A 45 5.03 3.53 8.04
C VAL A 45 5.90 3.80 6.81
N PHE A 46 5.48 3.24 5.67
CA PHE A 46 6.10 3.33 4.36
C PHE A 46 5.08 3.94 3.37
N GLU A 47 5.53 4.81 2.47
CA GLU A 47 4.70 5.55 1.48
C GLU A 47 5.24 5.38 0.05
#